data_AF-A0A2S8NVN1-F1
#
_entry.id   AF-A0A2S8NVN1-F1
#
_cell.length_a   1.000
_cell.length_b   1.000
_cell.length_c   1.000
_cell.angle_alpha   90.00
_cell.angle_beta   90.00
_cell.angle_gamma   90.00
#
_symmetry.space_group_name_H-M   'P 1'
#
loop_
_entity.id
_entity.type
_entity.pdbx_description
1 polymer ?
#
loop_
_entity_poly.entity_id
_entity_poly.type
_entity_poly.pdbx_seq_one_letter_code
_entity_poly.pdbx_strand_id
1 'polypeptide(L)'
;MLTKQNKEHHLKQMRNQRREMIISLYQYDFYQNQLPKEQKCHQFPSNILWFTKIINNLTIIDNIIKSNLYNYQLNRLNKVDKAIVRLATAEFLERKINYKIIMNEMIEFTKEYSSLNDHKQYKFTNKLLQLIYENIVQNKYQI
;
A
#
# COMPACT_ATOMS: atom_id res chain seq x y z
N MET A 1 4.03 -25.50 17.28
CA MET A 1 4.41 -24.07 17.45
C MET A 1 5.53 -23.75 16.45
N LEU A 2 5.44 -22.67 15.68
CA LEU A 2 6.49 -22.29 14.71
C LEU A 2 7.77 -21.87 15.46
N THR A 3 8.94 -22.35 15.04
CA THR A 3 10.23 -21.94 15.59
C THR A 3 10.51 -20.46 15.28
N LYS A 4 11.31 -19.79 16.12
CA LYS A 4 11.67 -18.36 15.95
C LYS A 4 12.24 -18.08 14.55
N GLN A 5 13.08 -18.99 14.04
CA GLN A 5 13.67 -18.93 12.70
C GLN A 5 12.63 -19.01 11.57
N ASN A 6 11.61 -19.88 11.70
CA ASN A 6 10.54 -19.97 10.70
C ASN A 6 9.68 -18.70 10.64
N LYS A 7 9.46 -18.05 11.79
CA LYS A 7 8.71 -16.80 11.88
C LYS A 7 9.47 -15.63 11.23
N GLU A 8 10.77 -15.52 11.47
CA GLU A 8 11.63 -14.51 10.84
C GLU A 8 11.70 -14.68 9.31
N HIS A 9 11.86 -15.92 8.84
CA HIS A 9 11.84 -16.22 7.41
C HIS A 9 10.53 -15.80 6.75
N HIS A 10 9.39 -16.13 7.37
CA HIS A 10 8.07 -15.74 6.88
C HIS A 10 7.89 -14.22 6.81
N LEU A 11 8.29 -13.49 7.85
CA LEU A 11 8.20 -12.02 7.86
C LEU A 11 9.07 -11.39 6.77
N LYS A 12 10.27 -11.92 6.53
CA LYS A 12 11.14 -11.48 5.44
C LYS A 12 10.50 -11.70 4.07
N GLN A 13 9.88 -12.86 3.86
CA GLN A 13 9.15 -13.15 2.63
C GLN A 13 7.98 -12.17 2.42
N MET A 14 7.17 -11.91 3.45
CA MET A 14 6.08 -10.94 3.37
C MET A 14 6.57 -9.53 3.03
N ARG A 15 7.67 -9.08 3.64
CA ARG A 15 8.27 -7.78 3.34
C ARG A 15 8.70 -7.70 1.88
N ASN A 16 9.33 -8.75 1.34
CA ASN A 16 9.72 -8.79 -0.07
C ASN A 16 8.50 -8.73 -1.00
N GLN A 17 7.43 -9.46 -0.68
CA GLN A 17 6.18 -9.40 -1.44
C GLN A 17 5.57 -7.99 -1.41
N ARG A 18 5.53 -7.32 -0.25
CA ARG A 18 5.05 -5.94 -0.15
C ARG A 18 5.89 -4.98 -1.00
N ARG A 19 7.21 -5.13 -0.98
CA ARG A 19 8.14 -4.34 -1.80
C ARG A 19 7.81 -4.46 -3.28
N GLU A 20 7.67 -5.69 -3.79
CA GLU A 20 7.29 -5.94 -5.18
C GLU A 20 5.94 -5.28 -5.51
N MET A 21 4.94 -5.45 -4.64
CA MET A 21 3.62 -4.87 -4.82
C MET A 21 3.64 -3.33 -4.86
N ILE A 22 4.41 -2.69 -3.98
CA ILE A 22 4.58 -1.23 -3.97
C ILE A 22 5.20 -0.75 -5.29
N ILE A 23 6.25 -1.43 -5.76
CA ILE A 23 6.91 -1.10 -7.03
C ILE A 23 5.92 -1.26 -8.19
N SER A 24 5.17 -2.36 -8.24
CA SER A 24 4.20 -2.60 -9.32
C SER A 24 3.04 -1.60 -9.31
N LEU A 25 2.54 -1.20 -8.13
CA LEU A 25 1.50 -0.17 -8.01
C LEU A 25 2.02 1.22 -8.41
N TYR A 26 3.26 1.55 -8.04
CA TYR A 26 3.93 2.76 -8.50
C TYR A 26 4.09 2.79 -10.02
N GLN A 27 4.58 1.69 -10.60
CA GLN A 27 4.73 1.54 -12.05
C GLN A 27 3.38 1.64 -12.77
N TYR A 28 2.33 1.02 -12.21
CA TYR A 28 0.97 1.13 -12.74
C TYR A 28 0.56 2.61 -12.87
N ASP A 29 0.68 3.40 -11.81
CA ASP A 29 0.40 4.83 -11.85
C ASP A 29 1.31 5.61 -12.81
N PHE A 30 2.57 5.21 -12.92
CA PHE A 30 3.51 5.84 -13.83
C PHE A 30 3.09 5.63 -15.29
N TYR A 31 2.80 4.38 -15.67
CA TYR A 31 2.48 3.99 -17.04
C TYR A 31 1.07 4.37 -17.50
N GLN A 32 0.07 4.41 -16.60
CA GLN A 32 -1.26 4.93 -16.95
C GLN A 32 -1.20 6.40 -17.40
N ASN A 33 -0.20 7.15 -16.94
CA ASN A 33 -0.12 8.58 -17.19
C ASN A 33 0.81 8.99 -18.35
N GLN A 34 1.68 8.12 -18.88
CA GLN A 34 2.79 8.59 -19.73
C GLN A 34 3.29 7.68 -20.88
N LEU A 35 2.79 6.44 -21.10
CA LEU A 35 3.32 5.60 -22.19
C LEU A 35 2.30 5.17 -23.26
N PRO A 36 2.69 5.18 -24.55
CA PRO A 36 1.99 4.44 -25.61
C PRO A 36 1.84 2.96 -25.22
N LYS A 37 0.70 2.35 -25.59
CA LYS A 37 0.34 0.96 -25.22
C LYS A 37 1.43 -0.07 -25.57
N GLU A 38 2.24 0.23 -26.57
CA GLU A 38 3.24 -0.65 -27.19
C GLU A 38 4.57 -0.78 -26.41
N GLN A 39 4.87 0.15 -25.50
CA GLN A 39 6.16 0.16 -24.75
C GLN A 39 6.03 -0.27 -23.29
N LYS A 40 4.93 -0.93 -22.91
CA LYS A 40 4.73 -1.40 -21.54
C LYS A 40 5.56 -2.66 -21.29
N CYS A 41 6.79 -2.49 -20.80
CA CYS A 41 7.57 -3.59 -20.25
C CYS A 41 7.03 -3.92 -18.85
N HIS A 42 6.17 -4.94 -18.76
CA HIS A 42 5.54 -5.35 -17.51
C HIS A 42 6.44 -6.33 -16.77
N GLN A 43 7.19 -5.86 -15.78
CA GLN A 43 7.59 -6.75 -14.70
C GLN A 43 6.38 -6.88 -13.77
N PHE A 44 5.58 -7.93 -13.99
CA PHE A 44 4.51 -8.25 -13.06
C PHE A 44 5.09 -8.67 -11.71
N PRO A 45 4.45 -8.30 -10.58
CA PRO A 45 4.89 -8.78 -9.29
C PRO A 45 4.74 -10.31 -9.23
N SER A 46 5.53 -10.98 -8.38
CA SER A 46 5.46 -12.44 -8.24
C SER A 46 4.04 -12.91 -7.85
N ASN A 47 3.26 -12.07 -7.16
CA ASN A 47 1.88 -12.33 -6.81
C ASN A 47 0.89 -11.59 -7.73
N ILE A 48 0.77 -12.06 -8.98
CA ILE A 48 -0.11 -11.46 -9.99
C ILE A 48 -1.60 -11.49 -9.62
N LEU A 49 -2.05 -12.52 -8.90
CA LEU A 49 -3.44 -12.63 -8.45
C LEU A 49 -3.77 -11.50 -7.47
N TRP A 50 -2.88 -11.26 -6.51
CA TRP A 50 -3.06 -10.19 -5.54
C TRP A 50 -3.02 -8.81 -6.20
N PHE A 51 -2.08 -8.59 -7.12
CA PHE A 51 -2.02 -7.36 -7.89
C PHE A 51 -3.31 -7.11 -8.68
N THR A 52 -3.78 -8.11 -9.43
CA THR A 52 -5.04 -8.01 -10.18
C THR A 52 -6.23 -7.71 -9.26
N LYS A 53 -6.29 -8.33 -8.09
CA LYS A 53 -7.34 -8.07 -7.09
C LYS A 53 -7.32 -6.61 -6.61
N ILE A 54 -6.15 -6.04 -6.33
CA ILE A 54 -6.03 -4.63 -5.96
C ILE A 54 -6.48 -3.72 -7.10
N ILE A 55 -6.02 -3.99 -8.34
CA ILE A 55 -6.36 -3.16 -9.50
C ILE A 55 -7.87 -3.18 -9.79
N ASN A 56 -8.52 -4.35 -9.70
CA ASN A 56 -9.98 -4.46 -9.90
C ASN A 56 -10.78 -3.71 -8.84
N ASN A 57 -10.24 -3.55 -7.63
CA ASN A 57 -10.86 -2.81 -6.53
C ASN A 57 -10.30 -1.40 -6.34
N LEU A 58 -9.49 -0.90 -7.29
CA LEU A 58 -8.73 0.33 -7.11
C LEU A 58 -9.63 1.54 -6.85
N THR A 59 -10.80 1.61 -7.52
CA THR A 59 -11.79 2.67 -7.31
C THR A 59 -12.29 2.70 -5.86
N ILE A 60 -12.60 1.53 -5.28
CA ILE A 60 -13.06 1.42 -3.89
C ILE A 60 -11.94 1.84 -2.93
N ILE A 61 -10.74 1.31 -3.15
CA ILE A 61 -9.54 1.64 -2.36
C ILE A 61 -9.27 3.15 -2.39
N ASP A 62 -9.26 3.76 -3.57
CA ASP A 62 -9.00 5.18 -3.73
C ASP A 62 -10.08 6.05 -3.08
N ASN A 63 -11.35 5.63 -3.14
CA ASN A 63 -12.44 6.35 -2.50
C ASN A 63 -12.32 6.32 -0.98
N ILE A 64 -11.97 5.19 -0.39
CA ILE A 64 -11.70 5.07 1.05
C ILE A 64 -10.51 5.96 1.45
N ILE A 65 -9.44 6.00 0.65
CA ILE A 65 -8.30 6.87 0.96
C ILE A 65 -8.73 8.35 0.89
N LYS A 66 -9.43 8.75 -0.18
CA LYS A 66 -9.93 10.12 -0.38
C LYS A 66 -10.82 10.59 0.76
N SER A 67 -11.71 9.74 1.27
CA SER A 67 -12.61 10.11 2.38
C SER A 67 -11.89 10.37 3.70
N ASN A 68 -10.63 9.93 3.83
CA ASN A 68 -9.82 10.10 5.03
C ASN A 68 -8.68 11.13 4.86
N LEU A 69 -8.61 11.79 3.70
CA LEU A 69 -7.69 12.91 3.45
C LEU A 69 -8.38 14.23 3.77
N TYR A 70 -7.87 14.97 4.76
CA TYR A 70 -8.36 16.31 5.14
C TYR A 70 -7.52 17.40 4.47
N ASN A 71 -8.16 18.29 3.72
CA ASN A 71 -7.49 19.40 2.98
C ASN A 71 -6.31 18.94 2.09
N TYR A 72 -6.33 17.68 1.68
CA TYR A 72 -5.32 17.08 0.83
C TYR A 72 -6.01 16.20 -0.20
N GLN A 73 -5.38 16.04 -1.36
CA GLN A 73 -5.97 15.28 -2.46
C GLN A 73 -5.09 14.08 -2.77
N LEU A 74 -5.73 12.93 -3.06
CA LEU A 74 -5.02 11.69 -3.37
C LEU A 74 -4.01 11.89 -4.52
N ASN A 75 -4.37 12.67 -5.54
CA ASN A 75 -3.51 12.97 -6.68
C ASN A 75 -2.27 13.82 -6.32
N ARG A 76 -2.27 14.53 -5.18
CA ARG A 76 -1.13 15.32 -4.69
C ARG A 76 -0.13 14.49 -3.91
N LEU A 77 -0.50 13.28 -3.45
CA LEU A 77 0.49 12.34 -2.93
C LEU A 77 1.46 11.98 -4.05
N ASN A 78 2.75 11.93 -3.71
CA ASN A 78 3.71 11.37 -4.64
C ASN A 78 3.32 9.91 -4.96
N LYS A 79 3.72 9.42 -6.13
CA LYS A 79 3.29 8.11 -6.64
C LYS A 79 3.68 6.96 -5.69
N VAL A 80 4.80 7.07 -4.98
CA VAL A 80 5.29 6.03 -4.07
C VAL A 80 4.45 5.97 -2.79
N ASP A 81 4.19 7.11 -2.14
CA ASP A 81 3.29 7.21 -0.98
C ASP A 81 1.90 6.71 -1.32
N LYS A 82 1.41 7.04 -2.52
CA LYS A 82 0.11 6.54 -2.99
C LYS A 82 0.10 5.02 -3.12
N ALA A 83 1.16 4.42 -3.67
CA ALA A 83 1.29 2.97 -3.77
C ALA A 83 1.34 2.30 -2.38
N ILE A 84 2.08 2.86 -1.43
CA ILE A 84 2.15 2.38 -0.05
C ILE A 84 0.78 2.41 0.61
N VAL A 85 0.09 3.56 0.56
CA VAL A 85 -1.24 3.71 1.20
C VAL A 85 -2.29 2.81 0.55
N ARG A 86 -2.26 2.63 -0.78
CA ARG A 86 -3.15 1.69 -1.48
C ARG A 86 -2.93 0.24 -1.06
N LEU A 87 -1.67 -0.20 -0.96
CA LEU A 87 -1.36 -1.55 -0.50
C LEU A 87 -1.83 -1.77 0.94
N ALA A 88 -1.57 -0.81 1.84
CA ALA A 88 -2.03 -0.86 3.22
C ALA A 88 -3.55 -0.97 3.31
N THR A 89 -4.26 -0.14 2.55
CA THR A 89 -5.73 -0.12 2.50
C THR A 89 -6.28 -1.46 2.01
N ALA A 90 -5.67 -2.05 0.98
CA ALA A 90 -6.05 -3.37 0.49
C ALA A 90 -5.83 -4.48 1.54
N GLU A 91 -4.68 -4.47 2.25
CA GLU A 91 -4.42 -5.43 3.32
C GLU A 91 -5.39 -5.27 4.51
N PHE A 92 -5.80 -4.04 4.84
CA PHE A 92 -6.83 -3.79 5.86
C PHE A 92 -8.20 -4.36 5.46
N LEU A 93 -8.57 -4.24 4.18
CA LEU A 93 -9.83 -4.76 3.66
C LEU A 93 -9.87 -6.30 3.65
N GLU A 94 -8.74 -6.97 3.45
CA GLU A 94 -8.66 -8.45 3.52
C GLU A 94 -8.84 -9.00 4.94
N ARG A 95 -8.48 -8.23 5.97
CA ARG A 95 -8.53 -8.62 7.39
C ARG A 95 -7.77 -9.91 7.74
N LYS A 96 -6.84 -10.34 6.88
CA LYS A 96 -6.03 -11.56 7.07
C LYS A 96 -4.81 -11.36 7.97
N ILE A 97 -4.32 -10.13 8.08
CA ILE A 97 -3.10 -9.78 8.80
C ILE A 97 -3.46 -8.78 9.90
N ASN A 98 -2.81 -8.90 11.06
CA ASN A 98 -3.00 -7.94 12.15
C ASN A 98 -2.63 -6.51 11.70
N TYR A 99 -3.55 -5.56 11.92
CA TYR A 99 -3.39 -4.18 11.46
C TYR A 99 -2.09 -3.51 11.94
N LYS A 100 -1.59 -3.86 13.13
CA LYS A 100 -0.33 -3.32 13.67
C LYS A 100 0.87 -3.77 12.85
N ILE A 101 0.86 -5.01 12.35
CA ILE A 101 1.93 -5.53 11.48
C ILE A 101 1.93 -4.76 10.16
N ILE A 102 0.75 -4.56 9.57
CA ILE A 102 0.59 -3.79 8.33
C ILE A 102 1.10 -2.35 8.56
N MET A 103 0.61 -1.66 9.59
CA MET A 103 1.01 -0.28 9.88
C MET A 103 2.53 -0.14 10.05
N ASN A 104 3.14 -1.00 10.88
CA ASN A 104 4.59 -0.95 11.11
C ASN A 104 5.37 -1.08 9.78
N GLU A 105 5.02 -2.05 8.93
CA GLU A 105 5.71 -2.25 7.66
C GLU A 105 5.52 -1.07 6.70
N MET A 106 4.32 -0.51 6.60
CA MET A 106 4.03 0.62 5.70
C MET A 106 4.74 1.90 6.14
N ILE A 107 4.88 2.12 7.45
CA ILE A 107 5.67 3.22 8.00
C ILE A 107 7.16 3.03 7.66
N GLU A 108 7.70 1.82 7.80
CA GLU A 108 9.09 1.54 7.43
C GLU A 108 9.32 1.73 5.92
N PHE A 109 8.38 1.32 5.06
CA PHE A 109 8.47 1.60 3.62
C PHE A 109 8.39 3.10 3.31
N THR A 110 7.56 3.86 4.03
CA THR A 110 7.49 5.32 3.87
C THR A 110 8.81 5.98 4.26
N LYS A 111 9.46 5.50 5.32
CA LYS A 111 10.80 5.97 5.70
C LYS A 111 11.84 5.64 4.63
N GLU A 112 11.81 4.42 4.12
CA GLU A 112 12.77 3.93 3.13
C GLU A 112 12.67 4.68 1.79
N TYR A 113 11.46 5.00 1.33
CA TYR A 113 11.25 5.53 -0.01
C TYR A 113 10.87 7.02 -0.11
N SER A 114 10.33 7.60 0.95
CA SER A 114 9.69 8.93 0.88
C SER A 114 10.17 9.91 1.95
N SER A 115 10.97 9.48 2.93
CA SER A 115 11.42 10.37 4.01
C SER A 115 12.57 11.28 3.56
N LEU A 116 12.22 12.43 2.98
CA LEU A 116 13.15 13.54 2.80
C LEU A 116 13.25 14.34 4.11
N ASN A 117 14.38 14.19 4.79
CA ASN A 117 15.04 15.00 5.84
C ASN A 117 14.27 15.49 7.09
N ASP A 118 12.93 15.58 7.08
CA ASP A 118 12.17 16.29 8.11
C ASP A 118 11.20 15.41 8.91
N HIS A 119 11.17 14.09 8.68
CA HIS A 119 10.29 13.13 9.37
C HIS A 119 8.77 13.39 9.23
N LYS A 120 8.35 14.43 8.50
CA LYS A 120 6.95 14.83 8.30
C LYS A 120 6.17 13.76 7.53
N GLN A 121 6.82 13.12 6.55
CA GLN A 121 6.17 12.17 5.63
C GLN A 121 5.61 10.94 6.37
N TYR A 122 6.42 10.25 7.17
CA TYR A 122 5.94 9.04 7.86
C TYR A 122 4.95 9.38 8.98
N LYS A 123 5.04 10.56 9.61
CA LYS A 123 4.03 11.01 10.59
C LYS A 123 2.68 11.24 9.91
N PHE A 124 2.69 11.87 8.74
CA PHE A 124 1.50 12.04 7.91
C PHE A 124 0.91 10.69 7.50
N THR A 125 1.72 9.79 6.92
CA THR A 125 1.26 8.46 6.48
C THR A 125 0.72 7.65 7.64
N ASN A 126 1.39 7.64 8.80
CA ASN A 126 0.91 6.95 10.00
C ASN A 126 -0.50 7.44 10.41
N LYS A 127 -0.69 8.76 10.50
CA LYS A 127 -1.99 9.34 10.85
C LYS A 127 -3.07 8.97 9.82
N LEU A 128 -2.74 9.04 8.53
CA LEU A 128 -3.66 8.68 7.44
C LEU A 128 -4.07 7.21 7.50
N LEU A 129 -3.12 6.29 7.69
CA LEU A 129 -3.40 4.85 7.78
C LEU A 129 -4.27 4.50 8.99
N GLN A 130 -4.06 5.16 10.12
CA GLN A 130 -4.91 4.99 11.31
C GLN A 130 -6.37 5.37 11.00
N LEU A 131 -6.60 6.53 10.39
CA LEU A 131 -7.94 7.00 10.02
C LEU A 131 -8.62 6.05 9.01
N ILE A 132 -7.88 5.59 8.00
CA ILE A 132 -8.37 4.62 7.02
C ILE A 132 -8.80 3.32 7.71
N TYR A 133 -7.98 2.78 8.60
CA TYR A 133 -8.29 1.55 9.32
C TYR A 133 -9.57 1.70 10.17
N GLU A 134 -9.69 2.78 10.94
CA GLU A 134 -10.88 3.08 11.73
C GLU A 134 -12.14 3.16 10.87
N ASN A 135 -12.05 3.85 9.73
CA ASN A 135 -13.15 3.98 8.76
C ASN A 135 -13.58 2.61 8.20
N ILE A 136 -12.63 1.75 7.82
CA ILE A 136 -12.90 0.39 7.31
C ILE A 136 -13.60 -0.47 8.37
N VAL A 137 -13.14 -0.38 9.62
CA VAL A 137 -13.74 -1.14 10.74
C VAL A 137 -15.16 -0.66 11.01
N GLN A 138 -15.38 0.65 11.07
CA GLN A 138 -16.69 1.26 11.35
C GLN A 138 -17.72 0.95 10.26
N ASN A 139 -17.32 1.08 8.98
CA ASN A 139 -18.22 0.87 7.83
C ASN A 139 -18.27 -0.58 7.35
N LYS A 140 -17.50 -1.48 7.98
CA LYS A 140 -17.44 -2.91 7.64
C LYS A 140 -17.08 -3.21 6.18
N TYR A 141 -16.23 -2.38 5.56
CA TYR A 141 -15.74 -2.63 4.20
C TYR A 141 -14.87 -3.89 4.12
N GLN A 142 -14.90 -4.56 2.96
CA GLN A 142 -14.12 -5.75 2.60
C GLN A 142 -14.02 -5.88 1.06
N ILE A 143 -12.97 -6.54 0.56
CA ILE A 143 -12.76 -6.82 -0.88
C ILE A 143 -12.33 -8.26 -1.14
#